data_AF-A0A949FN21-F1
#
_entry.id   AF-A0A949FN21-F1
#
_cell.length_a   1.000
_cell.length_b   1.000
_cell.length_c   1.000
_cell.angle_alpha   90.00
_cell.angle_beta   90.00
_cell.angle_gamma   90.00
#
_symmetry.space_group_name_H-M   'P 1'
#
loop_
_entity.id
_entity.type
_entity.pdbx_description
1 polymer ?
#
loop_
_entity_poly.entity_id
_entity_poly.type
_entity_poly.pdbx_seq_one_letter_code
_entity_poly.pdbx_strand_id
1 'polypeptide(L)'
;MISALQSLRDGFRWGLSTNLRLSDDEVLYNLLEQFDLFVCSDLHETNIKPLIANGTIPNQIAERISELREVWFELLKSDRSIESIRGKDARWAKIFQLSDECWVYCCNRLSRLGVVEQTVVEINDTRPEPIEHD
;
A
#
# COMPACT_ATOMS: atom_id res chain seq x y z
N MET A 1 -3.81 -14.16 -14.18
CA MET A 1 -4.09 -14.16 -12.73
C MET A 1 -2.83 -13.98 -11.89
N ILE A 2 -1.90 -14.95 -11.88
CA ILE A 2 -0.66 -14.87 -11.06
C ILE A 2 0.16 -13.62 -11.37
N SER A 3 0.43 -13.34 -12.66
CA SER A 3 1.20 -12.15 -13.06
C SER A 3 0.55 -10.83 -12.59
N ALA A 4 -0.78 -10.68 -12.70
CA ALA A 4 -1.46 -9.49 -12.23
C ALA A 4 -1.34 -9.30 -10.70
N LEU A 5 -1.43 -10.41 -9.95
CA LEU A 5 -1.28 -10.38 -8.50
C LEU A 5 0.17 -10.09 -8.06
N GLN A 6 1.16 -10.54 -8.83
CA GLN A 6 2.57 -10.16 -8.64
C GLN A 6 2.78 -8.66 -8.91
N SER A 7 2.23 -8.14 -10.02
CA SER A 7 2.29 -6.70 -10.32
C SER A 7 1.67 -5.86 -9.22
N LEU A 8 0.50 -6.27 -8.69
CA LEU A 8 -0.11 -5.58 -7.55
C LEU A 8 0.78 -5.63 -6.30
N ARG A 9 1.30 -6.81 -5.93
CA ARG A 9 2.23 -6.95 -4.80
C ARG A 9 3.43 -6.01 -4.96
N ASP A 10 4.06 -6.01 -6.13
CA ASP A 10 5.29 -5.26 -6.37
C ASP A 10 5.01 -3.75 -6.39
N GLY A 11 3.85 -3.33 -6.85
CA GLY A 11 3.41 -1.93 -6.78
C GLY A 11 3.12 -1.46 -5.35
N PHE A 12 2.36 -2.24 -4.55
CA PHE A 12 2.10 -1.88 -3.15
C PHE A 12 3.36 -1.80 -2.30
N ARG A 13 4.43 -2.52 -2.69
CA ARG A 13 5.72 -2.47 -2.01
C ARG A 13 6.26 -1.04 -1.88
N TRP A 14 6.00 -0.17 -2.85
CA TRP A 14 6.49 1.20 -2.83
C TRP A 14 5.78 2.08 -1.79
N GLY A 15 4.56 1.73 -1.41
CA GLY A 15 3.75 2.43 -0.40
C GLY A 15 3.76 1.80 0.98
N LEU A 16 4.68 0.88 1.30
CA LEU A 16 4.70 0.20 2.60
C LEU A 16 5.18 1.12 3.73
N SER A 17 4.60 0.98 4.91
CA SER A 17 5.03 1.72 6.11
C SER A 17 6.50 1.48 6.45
N THR A 18 7.02 0.28 6.15
CA THR A 18 8.43 -0.08 6.39
C THR A 18 9.41 0.79 5.60
N ASN A 19 8.97 1.38 4.47
CA ASN A 19 9.81 2.26 3.67
C ASN A 19 10.19 3.54 4.41
N LEU A 20 9.46 3.92 5.47
CA LEU A 20 9.82 5.03 6.34
C LEU A 20 11.16 4.82 7.08
N ARG A 21 11.75 3.62 7.04
CA ARG A 21 13.09 3.36 7.59
C ARG A 21 14.22 3.68 6.60
N LEU A 22 13.89 3.94 5.34
CA LEU A 22 14.86 4.28 4.30
C LEU A 22 15.32 5.75 4.42
N SER A 23 16.32 6.12 3.63
CA SER A 23 16.73 7.53 3.51
C SER A 23 15.62 8.39 2.91
N ASP A 24 15.71 9.70 3.11
CA ASP A 24 14.69 10.65 2.65
C ASP A 24 14.54 10.63 1.12
N ASP A 25 15.65 10.58 0.39
CA ASP A 25 15.66 10.47 -1.07
C ASP A 25 15.00 9.16 -1.55
N GLU A 26 15.27 8.05 -0.88
CA GLU A 26 14.63 6.75 -1.20
C GLU A 26 13.13 6.76 -0.89
N VAL A 27 12.71 7.36 0.22
CA VAL A 27 11.29 7.52 0.56
C VAL A 27 10.57 8.35 -0.50
N LEU A 28 11.16 9.50 -0.87
CA LEU A 28 10.61 10.38 -1.89
C LEU A 28 10.54 9.69 -3.25
N TYR A 29 11.61 9.00 -3.66
CA TYR A 29 11.64 8.25 -4.92
C TYR A 29 10.57 7.15 -4.95
N ASN A 30 10.49 6.33 -3.90
CA ASN A 30 9.52 5.24 -3.83
C ASN A 30 8.08 5.76 -3.85
N LEU A 31 7.77 6.82 -3.11
CA LEU A 31 6.40 7.32 -3.02
C LEU A 31 6.02 8.23 -4.20
N LEU A 32 6.85 9.20 -4.54
CA LEU A 32 6.49 10.26 -5.49
C LEU A 32 6.81 9.92 -6.94
N GLU A 33 7.58 8.85 -7.19
CA GLU A 33 7.80 8.32 -8.54
C GLU A 33 7.16 6.94 -8.73
N GLN A 34 7.66 5.93 -8.00
CA GLN A 34 7.25 4.54 -8.25
C GLN A 34 5.79 4.26 -7.85
N PHE A 35 5.42 4.69 -6.65
CA PHE A 35 4.06 4.50 -6.14
C PHE A 35 3.06 5.40 -6.86
N ASP A 36 3.42 6.65 -7.18
CA ASP A 36 2.57 7.55 -7.98
C ASP A 36 2.21 6.94 -9.34
N LEU A 37 3.21 6.40 -10.04
CA LEU A 37 3.00 5.70 -11.30
C LEU A 37 2.02 4.53 -11.11
N PHE A 38 2.30 3.65 -10.13
CA PHE A 38 1.47 2.49 -9.81
C PHE A 38 0.01 2.85 -9.49
N VAL A 39 -0.21 3.90 -8.68
CA VAL A 39 -1.55 4.38 -8.32
C VAL A 39 -2.32 4.91 -9.53
N CYS A 40 -1.63 5.60 -10.43
CA CYS A 40 -2.21 6.17 -11.64
C CYS A 40 -2.45 5.12 -12.74
N SER A 41 -1.59 4.10 -12.84
CA SER A 41 -1.70 3.04 -13.85
C SER A 41 -2.46 1.82 -13.34
N ASP A 42 -1.82 0.99 -12.52
CA ASP A 42 -2.27 -0.37 -12.23
C ASP A 42 -3.48 -0.41 -11.32
N LEU A 43 -3.60 0.57 -10.42
CA LEU A 43 -4.78 0.70 -9.57
C LEU A 43 -5.98 1.33 -10.29
N HIS A 44 -5.83 1.73 -11.56
CA HIS A 44 -6.94 2.25 -12.35
C HIS A 44 -8.15 1.29 -12.37
N GLU A 45 -9.36 1.84 -12.29
CA GLU A 45 -10.60 1.03 -12.18
C GLU A 45 -10.74 0.05 -13.36
N THR A 46 -10.27 0.45 -14.54
CA THR A 46 -10.22 -0.41 -15.74
C THR A 46 -9.35 -1.65 -15.57
N ASN A 47 -8.32 -1.57 -14.74
CA ASN A 47 -7.39 -2.67 -14.45
C ASN A 47 -7.86 -3.50 -13.26
N ILE A 48 -8.52 -2.88 -12.28
CA ILE A 48 -9.02 -3.54 -11.08
C ILE A 48 -10.32 -4.31 -11.33
N LYS A 49 -11.26 -3.77 -12.12
CA LYS A 49 -12.56 -4.41 -12.43
C LYS A 49 -12.44 -5.85 -12.91
N PRO A 50 -11.57 -6.19 -13.89
CA PRO A 50 -11.39 -7.56 -14.33
C PRO A 50 -10.88 -8.51 -13.23
N LEU A 51 -10.06 -8.01 -12.30
CA LEU A 51 -9.51 -8.80 -11.19
C LEU A 51 -10.55 -9.14 -10.14
N ILE A 52 -11.56 -8.27 -9.98
CA ILE A 52 -12.74 -8.57 -9.16
C ILE A 52 -13.60 -9.62 -9.86
N ALA A 53 -13.91 -9.38 -11.14
CA ALA A 53 -14.83 -10.23 -11.92
C ALA A 53 -14.36 -11.69 -12.02
N ASN A 54 -13.05 -11.92 -12.05
CA ASN A 54 -12.47 -13.27 -12.11
C ASN A 54 -12.10 -13.84 -10.73
N GLY A 55 -12.41 -13.15 -9.62
CA GLY A 55 -12.12 -13.59 -8.26
C GLY A 55 -10.63 -13.59 -7.88
N THR A 56 -9.79 -12.85 -8.60
CA THR A 56 -8.37 -12.65 -8.23
C THR A 56 -8.27 -11.81 -6.94
N ILE A 57 -9.10 -10.78 -6.82
CA ILE A 57 -9.23 -9.96 -5.60
C ILE A 57 -10.69 -9.95 -5.11
N PRO A 58 -10.94 -10.07 -3.80
CA PRO A 58 -12.28 -9.93 -3.25
C PRO A 58 -12.70 -8.46 -3.20
N ASN A 59 -14.01 -8.20 -3.12
CA ASN A 59 -14.58 -6.85 -3.03
C ASN A 59 -13.97 -6.02 -1.89
N GLN A 60 -13.70 -6.63 -0.73
CA GLN A 60 -13.07 -5.96 0.40
C GLN A 60 -11.70 -5.35 0.04
N ILE A 61 -10.88 -6.07 -0.75
CA ILE A 61 -9.57 -5.55 -1.19
C ILE A 61 -9.76 -4.49 -2.28
N ALA A 62 -10.76 -4.65 -3.15
CA ALA A 62 -11.08 -3.62 -4.13
C ALA A 62 -11.53 -2.30 -3.49
N GLU A 63 -12.31 -2.35 -2.40
CA GLU A 63 -12.70 -1.18 -1.61
C GLU A 63 -11.48 -0.48 -1.02
N ARG A 64 -10.55 -1.24 -0.44
CA ARG A 64 -9.27 -0.71 0.07
C ARG A 64 -8.42 -0.05 -1.01
N ILE A 65 -8.39 -0.63 -2.20
CA ILE A 65 -7.70 -0.04 -3.37
C ILE A 65 -8.38 1.27 -3.78
N SER A 66 -9.71 1.32 -3.83
CA SER A 66 -10.43 2.57 -4.14
C SER A 66 -10.11 3.66 -3.11
N GLU A 67 -10.22 3.33 -1.82
CA GLU A 67 -9.92 4.23 -0.71
C GLU A 67 -8.49 4.76 -0.79
N LEU A 68 -7.51 3.91 -1.13
CA LEU A 68 -6.11 4.30 -1.27
C LEU A 68 -5.92 5.34 -2.37
N ARG A 69 -6.56 5.11 -3.53
CA ARG A 69 -6.46 6.03 -4.66
C ARG A 69 -7.13 7.37 -4.35
N GLU A 70 -8.29 7.36 -3.70
CA GLU A 70 -8.99 8.57 -3.28
C GLU A 70 -8.09 9.43 -2.38
N VAL A 71 -7.52 8.83 -1.33
CA VAL A 71 -6.59 9.53 -0.41
C VAL A 71 -5.33 10.02 -1.15
N TRP A 72 -4.79 9.25 -2.09
CA TRP A 72 -3.63 9.65 -2.88
C TRP A 72 -3.91 10.90 -3.72
N PHE A 73 -5.05 10.93 -4.42
CA PHE A 73 -5.43 12.08 -5.24
C PHE A 73 -5.76 13.33 -4.41
N GLU A 74 -6.22 13.18 -3.17
CA GLU A 74 -6.34 14.29 -2.23
C GLU A 74 -4.96 14.83 -1.80
N LEU A 75 -4.00 13.94 -1.56
CA LEU A 75 -2.61 14.31 -1.22
C LEU A 75 -1.90 15.05 -2.36
N LEU A 76 -2.23 14.79 -3.63
CA LEU A 76 -1.66 15.54 -4.76
C LEU A 76 -1.85 17.06 -4.67
N LYS A 77 -2.87 17.50 -3.93
CA LYS A 77 -3.22 18.92 -3.75
C LYS A 77 -2.58 19.53 -2.48
N SER A 78 -1.76 18.76 -1.77
CA SER A 78 -1.23 19.10 -0.44
C SER A 78 0.30 19.08 -0.44
N ASP A 79 0.90 19.44 0.70
CA ASP A 79 2.34 19.30 0.89
C ASP A 79 2.75 17.81 0.90
N ARG A 80 3.72 17.48 0.06
CA ARG A 80 4.30 16.13 -0.10
C ARG A 80 5.80 16.12 0.17
N SER A 81 6.27 17.11 0.92
CA SER A 81 7.62 17.16 1.49
C SER A 81 7.92 15.93 2.36
N ILE A 82 9.20 15.67 2.60
CA ILE A 82 9.59 14.57 3.49
C ILE A 82 9.10 14.81 4.92
N GLU A 83 9.03 16.07 5.34
CA GLU A 83 8.48 16.48 6.63
C GLU A 83 6.99 16.16 6.75
N SER A 84 6.22 16.33 5.65
CA SER A 84 4.82 15.93 5.57
C SER A 84 4.68 14.40 5.65
N ILE A 85 5.47 13.67 4.86
CA ILE A 85 5.43 12.20 4.77
C ILE A 85 5.76 11.54 6.12
N ARG A 86 6.81 12.03 6.80
CA ARG A 86 7.24 11.52 8.11
C ARG A 86 6.49 12.15 9.29
N GLY A 87 5.68 13.18 9.01
CA GLY A 87 5.00 13.99 9.99
C GLY A 87 3.70 13.37 10.51
N LYS A 88 2.78 14.24 10.95
CA LYS A 88 1.49 13.87 11.54
C LYS A 88 0.31 14.00 10.57
N ASP A 89 0.54 14.14 9.26
CA ASP A 89 -0.58 14.13 8.31
C ASP A 89 -1.18 12.71 8.26
N ALA A 90 -2.40 12.58 8.75
CA ALA A 90 -3.11 11.31 8.86
C ALA A 90 -3.33 10.63 7.50
N ARG A 91 -3.29 11.37 6.39
CA ARG A 91 -3.45 10.81 5.05
C ARG A 91 -2.26 9.96 4.65
N TRP A 92 -1.04 10.34 5.01
CA TRP A 92 0.14 9.50 4.78
C TRP A 92 0.04 8.20 5.58
N ALA A 93 -0.30 8.28 6.87
CA ALA A 93 -0.55 7.10 7.70
C ALA A 93 -1.59 6.17 7.06
N LYS A 94 -2.67 6.74 6.49
CA LYS A 94 -3.71 6.00 5.80
C LYS A 94 -3.20 5.33 4.52
N ILE A 95 -2.40 6.02 3.70
CA ILE A 95 -1.77 5.42 2.49
C ILE A 95 -0.90 4.22 2.87
N PHE A 96 -0.08 4.36 3.92
CA PHE A 96 0.78 3.27 4.39
C PHE A 96 -0.04 2.08 4.88
N GLN A 97 -1.05 2.32 5.71
CA GLN A 97 -1.94 1.27 6.21
C GLN A 97 -2.60 0.50 5.06
N LEU A 98 -3.22 1.20 4.11
CA LEU A 98 -3.94 0.58 3.00
C LEU A 98 -2.99 -0.21 2.09
N SER A 99 -1.78 0.30 1.87
CA SER A 99 -0.75 -0.37 1.08
C SER A 99 -0.27 -1.64 1.78
N ASP A 100 -0.02 -1.60 3.08
CA ASP A 100 0.38 -2.76 3.88
C ASP A 100 -0.72 -3.84 3.84
N GLU A 101 -1.99 -3.48 4.06
CA GLU A 101 -3.14 -4.40 3.99
C GLU A 101 -3.25 -5.10 2.62
N CYS A 102 -3.17 -4.32 1.54
CA CYS A 102 -3.27 -4.85 0.18
C CYS A 102 -2.05 -5.69 -0.20
N TRP A 103 -0.85 -5.31 0.24
CA TRP A 103 0.38 -6.05 0.01
C TRP A 103 0.35 -7.41 0.71
N VAL A 104 -0.04 -7.45 2.00
CA VAL A 104 -0.20 -8.68 2.77
C VAL A 104 -1.19 -9.62 2.10
N TYR A 105 -2.32 -9.10 1.60
CA TYR A 105 -3.26 -9.89 0.82
C TYR A 105 -2.59 -10.55 -0.40
N CYS A 106 -1.86 -9.76 -1.20
CA CYS A 106 -1.21 -10.25 -2.40
C CYS A 106 -0.17 -11.33 -2.08
N CYS A 107 0.67 -11.11 -1.05
CA CYS A 107 1.65 -12.10 -0.57
C CYS A 107 0.98 -13.41 -0.13
N ASN A 108 -0.04 -13.33 0.71
CA ASN A 108 -0.77 -14.51 1.18
C ASN A 108 -1.44 -15.27 0.04
N ARG A 109 -2.04 -14.54 -0.92
CA ARG A 109 -2.71 -15.15 -2.06
C ARG A 109 -1.71 -15.82 -3.00
N LEU A 110 -0.55 -15.20 -3.26
CA LEU A 110 0.53 -15.81 -4.07
C LEU A 110 1.14 -17.03 -3.38
N SER A 111 1.32 -16.99 -2.07
CA SER A 111 1.84 -18.13 -1.30
C SER A 111 0.88 -19.33 -1.36
N ARG A 112 -0.44 -19.11 -1.22
CA ARG A 112 -1.46 -20.15 -1.40
C ARG A 112 -1.49 -20.75 -2.81
N LEU A 113 -1.02 -20.02 -3.81
CA LEU A 113 -0.88 -20.48 -5.19
C LEU A 113 0.47 -21.16 -5.47
N GLY A 114 1.35 -21.30 -4.46
CA GLY A 114 2.66 -21.94 -4.59
C GLY A 114 3.71 -21.08 -5.32
N VAL A 115 3.47 -19.76 -5.44
CA VAL A 115 4.33 -18.85 -6.22
C VAL A 115 5.44 -18.22 -5.36
N VAL A 116 5.24 -18.15 -4.05
CA VAL A 116 6.20 -17.57 -3.08
C VAL A 116 6.23 -18.48 -1.86
N GLU A 117 7.41 -18.70 -1.26
CA GLU A 117 7.51 -19.36 0.05
C GLU A 117 6.63 -18.64 1.08
N GLN A 118 6.06 -19.38 2.04
CA GLN A 118 5.24 -18.78 3.10
C GLN A 118 6.07 -17.77 3.89
N THR A 119 5.96 -16.49 3.54
CA THR A 119 6.39 -15.40 4.41
C THR A 119 5.21 -15.10 5.31
N VAL A 120 5.27 -15.55 6.56
CA VAL A 120 4.33 -15.08 7.59
C VAL A 120 4.66 -13.60 7.80
N VAL A 121 3.92 -12.72 7.15
CA VAL A 121 4.00 -11.28 7.43
C VAL A 121 3.03 -11.03 8.58
N GLU A 122 3.54 -11.12 9.80
CA GLU A 122 2.81 -10.66 10.97
C GLU A 122 2.66 -9.14 10.86
N ILE A 123 1.42 -8.67 10.77
CA ILE A 123 1.10 -7.26 10.96
C ILE A 123 1.36 -7.01 12.45
N ASN A 124 2.51 -6.43 12.79
CA ASN A 124 2.75 -5.95 14.14
C ASN A 124 1.81 -4.78 14.41
N ASP A 125 0.71 -5.09 15.06
CA ASP A 125 -0.28 -4.16 15.61
C ASP A 125 0.36 -3.45 16.82
N THR A 126 1.42 -2.67 16.59
CA THR A 126 2.00 -1.80 17.63
C THR A 126 1.08 -0.62 17.85
N ARG A 127 0.03 -0.87 18.62
CA ARG A 127 -0.74 0.16 19.32
C ARG A 127 0.24 0.92 20.22
N PRO A 128 0.41 2.24 20.07
CA PRO A 128 1.25 3.00 21.00
C PRO A 128 0.63 2.91 22.40
N GLU A 129 1.41 2.44 23.37
CA GLU A 129 1.01 2.42 24.78
C GLU A 129 0.79 3.87 25.27
N PRO A 130 -0.22 4.11 26.13
CA PRO A 130 -0.44 5.43 26.69
C PRO A 130 0.72 5.79 27.62
N ILE A 131 1.31 6.96 27.38
CA ILE A 131 2.34 7.54 28.25
C ILE A 131 1.65 7.91 29.57
N GLU A 132 1.96 7.16 30.63
CA GLU A 132 1.63 7.58 32.00
C GLU A 132 2.49 8.79 32.34
N HIS A 133 1.83 9.90 32.65
CA HIS A 133 2.45 11.09 33.21
C HIS A 133 2.46 10.96 34.73
N ASP A 134 3.65 10.80 35.32
CA ASP A 134 3.93 11.15 36.71
C ASP A 134 4.22 12.66 36.84
#